data_AF-A0A2S4M8T8-F1
#
_entry.id   AF-A0A2S4M8T8-F1
#
_cell.length_a   1.000
_cell.length_b   1.000
_cell.length_c   1.000
_cell.angle_alpha   90.00
_cell.angle_beta   90.00
_cell.angle_gamma   90.00
#
_symmetry.space_group_name_H-M   'P 1'
#
loop_
_entity.id
_entity.type
_entity.pdbx_description
1 polymer ?
#
loop_
_entity_poly.entity_id
_entity_poly.type
_entity_poly.pdbx_seq_one_letter_code
_entity_poly.pdbx_strand_id
1 'polypeptide(L)'
;METRLPLNSTYLTNDDRLAIANIVLEAKKWPDVDIQAVVIAGAYVGERNVEKLKSERGAIVSAYLVQLGIKPQHVLIEPKTLTDQMVKNEDGSLNLHQIYVELVPLCKGGCERLCNDPRVTPNSRAIQ
;
A
#
# COMPACT_ATOMS: atom_id res chain seq x y z
N MET A 1 -3.74 -1.49 -3.70
CA MET A 1 -4.75 -0.44 -4.00
C MET A 1 -4.01 0.82 -4.35
N GLU A 2 -4.44 1.54 -5.38
CA GLU A 2 -3.92 2.85 -5.73
C GLU A 2 -5.06 3.85 -5.84
N THR A 3 -4.82 5.10 -5.43
CA THR A 3 -5.81 6.16 -5.61
C THR A 3 -5.18 7.48 -6.02
N ARG A 4 -6.02 8.29 -6.68
CA ARG A 4 -5.70 9.61 -7.19
C ARG A 4 -6.24 10.65 -6.23
N LEU A 5 -5.36 11.57 -5.83
CA LEU A 5 -5.74 12.74 -5.04
C LEU A 5 -5.81 13.97 -5.93
N PRO A 6 -6.67 14.95 -5.62
CA PRO A 6 -6.55 16.27 -6.22
C PRO A 6 -5.16 16.86 -5.96
N LEU A 7 -4.63 17.63 -6.92
CA LEU A 7 -3.33 18.29 -6.77
C LEU A 7 -3.32 19.18 -5.52
N ASN A 8 -2.22 19.13 -4.78
CA ASN A 8 -2.00 19.81 -3.51
C ASN A 8 -2.93 19.38 -2.36
N SER A 9 -3.69 18.29 -2.53
CA SER A 9 -4.57 17.76 -1.49
C SER A 9 -3.93 16.60 -0.74
N THR A 10 -4.24 16.51 0.54
CA THR A 10 -3.91 15.39 1.42
C THR A 10 -5.16 14.60 1.84
N TYR A 11 -6.34 15.01 1.36
CA TYR A 11 -7.62 14.49 1.77
C TYR A 11 -7.94 13.15 1.11
N LEU A 12 -8.16 12.11 1.93
CA LEU A 12 -8.75 10.85 1.50
C LEU A 12 -10.27 10.96 1.49
N THR A 13 -10.88 10.72 0.34
CA THR A 13 -12.33 10.64 0.19
C THR A 13 -12.90 9.43 0.92
N ASN A 14 -14.23 9.37 1.07
CA ASN A 14 -14.88 8.19 1.65
C ASN A 14 -14.67 6.94 0.78
N ASP A 15 -14.64 7.09 -0.55
CA ASP A 15 -14.38 5.97 -1.46
C ASP A 15 -12.96 5.43 -1.29
N ASP A 16 -11.97 6.32 -1.12
CA ASP A 16 -10.58 5.93 -0.81
C ASP A 16 -10.50 5.16 0.50
N ARG A 17 -11.19 5.67 1.53
CA ARG A 17 -11.24 5.05 2.86
C ARG A 17 -11.89 3.67 2.83
N LEU A 18 -12.96 3.51 2.05
CA LEU A 18 -13.63 2.23 1.84
C LEU A 18 -12.74 1.25 1.08
N ALA A 19 -12.05 1.70 0.03
CA ALA A 19 -11.12 0.85 -0.70
C ALA A 19 -9.95 0.35 0.16
N ILE A 20 -9.37 1.23 0.99
CA ILE A 20 -8.35 0.85 1.97
C ILE A 20 -8.91 -0.13 3.01
N ALA A 21 -10.11 0.13 3.55
CA ALA A 21 -10.74 -0.77 4.51
C ALA A 21 -11.00 -2.16 3.93
N ASN A 22 -11.45 -2.24 2.67
CA ASN A 22 -11.71 -3.50 1.99
C ASN A 22 -10.44 -4.35 1.84
N ILE A 23 -9.31 -3.76 1.41
CA ILE A 23 -8.06 -4.53 1.32
C ILE A 23 -7.57 -4.97 2.70
N VAL A 24 -7.77 -4.17 3.76
CA VAL A 24 -7.42 -4.56 5.14
C VAL A 24 -8.30 -5.71 5.63
N LEU A 25 -9.59 -5.70 5.31
CA LEU A 25 -10.51 -6.80 5.63
C LEU A 25 -10.09 -8.10 4.96
N GLU A 26 -9.69 -8.06 3.68
CA GLU A 26 -9.17 -9.24 2.98
C GLU A 26 -7.86 -9.73 3.58
N ALA A 27 -6.93 -8.81 3.91
CA ALA A 27 -5.65 -9.17 4.54
C ALA A 27 -5.84 -9.80 5.93
N LYS A 28 -6.85 -9.38 6.70
CA LYS A 28 -7.17 -9.97 8.01
C LYS A 28 -7.66 -11.41 7.94
N LYS A 29 -8.04 -11.91 6.76
CA LYS A 29 -8.37 -13.34 6.56
C LYS A 29 -7.13 -14.22 6.47
N TRP A 30 -5.92 -13.64 6.32
CA TRP A 30 -4.70 -14.43 6.27
C TRP A 30 -4.43 -15.09 7.62
N PRO A 31 -4.26 -16.42 7.64
CA PRO A 31 -4.10 -17.11 8.90
C PRO A 31 -2.67 -16.97 9.44
N ASP A 32 -2.55 -16.85 10.76
CA ASP A 32 -1.29 -17.02 11.51
C ASP A 32 -0.16 -16.04 11.10
N VAL A 33 -0.51 -14.84 10.62
CA VAL A 33 0.46 -13.82 10.19
C VAL A 33 0.12 -12.44 10.76
N ASP A 34 1.16 -11.64 11.00
CA ASP A 34 0.99 -10.21 11.17
C ASP A 34 0.88 -9.56 9.77
N ILE A 35 0.20 -8.42 9.66
CA ILE A 35 0.09 -7.69 8.39
C ILE A 35 1.06 -6.51 8.42
N GLN A 36 1.88 -6.39 7.38
CA GLN A 36 2.64 -5.18 7.08
C GLN A 36 1.95 -4.39 5.97
N ALA A 37 1.81 -3.08 6.17
CA ALA A 37 1.36 -2.15 5.16
C ALA A 37 2.56 -1.40 4.58
N VAL A 38 2.72 -1.46 3.27
CA VAL A 38 3.65 -0.63 2.51
C VAL A 38 2.85 0.46 1.82
N VAL A 39 3.15 1.71 2.16
CA VAL A 39 2.44 2.89 1.69
C VAL A 39 3.39 3.73 0.86
N ILE A 40 3.18 3.81 -0.45
CA ILE A 40 3.88 4.78 -1.28
C ILE A 40 3.08 6.09 -1.26
N ALA A 41 3.68 7.13 -0.68
CA ALA A 41 3.11 8.47 -0.60
C ALA A 41 3.75 9.39 -1.65
N GLY A 42 3.06 9.50 -2.78
CA GLY A 42 3.46 10.28 -3.94
C GLY A 42 3.15 11.77 -3.85
N ALA A 43 4.00 12.60 -4.45
CA ALA A 43 3.65 13.96 -4.85
C ALA A 43 4.26 14.29 -6.22
N TYR A 44 3.46 14.86 -7.10
CA TYR A 44 3.86 15.24 -8.44
C TYR A 44 4.73 16.49 -8.43
N VAL A 45 5.74 16.55 -9.30
CA VAL A 45 6.70 17.67 -9.36
C VAL A 45 6.04 19.03 -9.62
N GLY A 46 4.86 19.04 -10.24
CA GLY A 46 4.06 20.26 -10.44
C GLY A 46 3.23 20.69 -9.21
N GLU A 47 3.25 19.94 -8.12
CA GLU A 47 2.59 20.31 -6.86
C GLU A 47 3.46 21.24 -6.02
N ARG A 48 2.81 22.03 -5.16
CA ARG A 48 3.47 22.96 -4.24
C ARG A 48 3.94 22.20 -3.01
N ASN A 49 5.16 22.48 -2.55
CA ASN A 49 5.74 21.89 -1.35
C ASN A 49 5.73 20.35 -1.38
N VAL A 50 6.27 19.76 -2.46
CA VAL A 50 6.31 18.31 -2.73
C VAL A 50 6.73 17.49 -1.51
N GLU A 51 7.79 17.87 -0.80
CA GLU A 51 8.26 17.14 0.39
C GLU A 51 7.23 17.12 1.52
N LYS A 52 6.56 18.26 1.76
CA LYS A 52 5.53 18.37 2.78
C LYS A 52 4.31 17.49 2.41
N LEU A 53 3.89 17.53 1.14
CA LEU A 53 2.75 16.74 0.69
C LEU A 53 2.97 15.23 0.85
N LYS A 54 4.15 14.71 0.48
CA LYS A 54 4.49 13.29 0.65
C LYS A 54 4.39 12.87 2.12
N SER A 55 4.95 13.70 3.01
CA SER A 55 4.90 13.47 4.46
C SER A 55 3.47 13.46 5.00
N GLU A 56 2.68 14.49 4.69
CA GLU A 56 1.29 14.62 5.19
C GLU A 56 0.38 13.51 4.65
N ARG A 57 0.50 13.17 3.35
CA ARG A 57 -0.22 12.05 2.73
C ARG A 57 0.11 10.72 3.39
N GLY A 58 1.40 10.44 3.58
CA GLY A 58 1.85 9.23 4.28
C GLY A 58 1.32 9.15 5.70
N ALA A 59 1.37 10.27 6.45
CA ALA A 59 0.87 10.34 7.82
C ALA A 59 -0.64 10.08 7.91
N ILE A 60 -1.44 10.65 7.01
CA ILE A 60 -2.90 10.46 6.98
C ILE A 60 -3.26 8.99 6.68
N VAL A 61 -2.63 8.39 5.66
CA VAL A 61 -2.87 6.98 5.31
C VAL A 61 -2.43 6.07 6.45
N SER A 62 -1.26 6.32 7.04
CA SER A 62 -0.75 5.56 8.19
C SER A 62 -1.68 5.63 9.39
N ALA A 63 -2.14 6.83 9.76
CA ALA A 63 -3.10 7.00 10.86
C ALA A 63 -4.39 6.22 10.63
N TYR A 64 -4.89 6.21 9.38
CA TYR A 64 -6.09 5.45 9.04
C TYR A 64 -5.88 3.92 9.07
N LEU A 65 -4.74 3.43 8.55
CA LEU A 65 -4.38 2.01 8.65
C LEU A 65 -4.26 1.54 10.11
N VAL A 66 -3.69 2.39 10.98
CA VAL A 66 -3.62 2.12 12.43
C VAL A 66 -5.01 2.04 13.05
N GLN A 67 -5.93 2.95 12.68
CA GLN A 67 -7.33 2.89 13.13
C GLN A 67 -8.04 1.60 12.68
N LEU A 68 -7.68 1.08 11.51
CA LEU A 68 -8.20 -0.19 10.99
C LEU A 68 -7.54 -1.42 11.65
N GLY A 69 -6.58 -1.23 12.56
CA GLY A 69 -5.97 -2.30 13.36
C GLY A 69 -4.64 -2.84 12.83
N ILE A 70 -4.02 -2.18 11.85
CA ILE A 70 -2.62 -2.46 11.50
C ILE A 70 -1.72 -1.91 12.62
N LYS A 71 -0.77 -2.72 13.09
CA LYS A 71 0.17 -2.28 14.15
C LYS A 71 1.03 -1.13 13.63
N PRO A 72 1.24 -0.04 14.39
CA PRO A 72 2.02 1.12 13.94
C PRO A 72 3.43 0.76 13.43
N GLN A 73 4.11 -0.16 14.11
CA GLN A 73 5.45 -0.63 13.72
C GLN A 73 5.47 -1.46 12.42
N HIS A 74 4.31 -1.85 11.89
CA HIS A 74 4.18 -2.59 10.64
C HIS A 74 3.66 -1.69 9.49
N VAL A 75 3.67 -0.38 9.65
CA VAL A 75 3.37 0.57 8.57
C VAL A 75 4.68 1.17 8.06
N LEU A 76 5.06 0.82 6.85
CA LEU A 76 6.21 1.40 6.14
C LEU A 76 5.71 2.48 5.17
N ILE A 77 6.24 3.70 5.29
CA ILE A 77 5.91 4.81 4.40
C ILE A 77 7.10 5.08 3.49
N GLU A 78 6.85 5.05 2.19
CA GLU A 78 7.81 5.34 1.13
C GLU A 78 7.41 6.62 0.39
N PRO A 79 7.99 7.78 0.73
CA PRO A 79 7.70 9.02 0.02
C PRO A 79 8.29 8.97 -1.39
N LYS A 80 7.51 9.38 -2.41
CA LYS A 80 7.94 9.37 -3.81
C LYS A 80 7.61 10.66 -4.55
N THR A 81 8.59 11.23 -5.26
CA THR A 81 8.33 12.34 -6.18
C THR A 81 7.96 11.78 -7.55
N LEU A 82 6.77 12.11 -8.05
CA LEU A 82 6.29 11.66 -9.36
C LEU A 82 6.72 12.68 -10.42
N THR A 83 7.51 12.23 -11.40
CA THR A 83 8.00 13.07 -12.50
C THR A 83 7.07 12.97 -13.70
N ASP A 84 7.19 13.91 -14.64
CA ASP A 84 6.47 13.89 -15.91
C ASP A 84 6.59 12.57 -16.67
N GLN A 85 7.81 12.02 -16.74
CA GLN A 85 8.07 10.75 -17.44
C GLN A 85 7.33 9.56 -16.81
N MET A 86 7.01 9.64 -15.53
CA MET A 86 6.34 8.56 -14.80
C MET A 86 4.82 8.59 -14.95
N VAL A 87 4.24 9.77 -15.23
CA VAL A 87 2.80 9.99 -15.09
C VAL A 87 2.14 10.54 -16.34
N LYS A 88 2.89 11.06 -17.32
CA LYS A 88 2.30 11.53 -18.58
C LYS A 88 1.95 10.36 -19.48
N ASN A 89 0.70 10.32 -19.92
CA ASN A 89 0.25 9.46 -21.01
C ASN A 89 0.73 10.01 -22.36
N GLU A 90 0.60 9.20 -23.43
CA GLU A 90 0.97 9.60 -24.79
C GLU A 90 0.19 10.84 -25.29
N ASP A 91 -1.04 11.02 -24.83
CA ASP A 91 -1.89 12.17 -25.15
C ASP A 91 -1.58 13.44 -24.32
N GLY A 92 -0.58 13.37 -23.43
CA GLY A 92 -0.17 14.47 -22.56
C GLY A 92 -0.99 14.63 -21.29
N SER A 93 -2.03 13.80 -21.08
CA SER A 93 -2.78 13.78 -19.82
C SER A 93 -1.95 13.19 -18.67
N LEU A 94 -2.28 13.58 -17.43
CA LEU A 94 -1.58 13.11 -16.23
C LEU A 94 -2.35 11.94 -15.59
N ASN A 95 -1.67 10.80 -15.46
CA ASN A 95 -2.10 9.63 -14.70
C ASN A 95 -1.40 9.61 -13.33
N LEU A 96 -1.97 10.35 -12.37
CA LEU A 96 -1.39 10.52 -11.05
C LEU A 96 -1.98 9.53 -10.06
N HIS A 97 -1.16 8.62 -9.56
CA HIS A 97 -1.51 7.73 -8.45
C HIS A 97 -0.67 8.11 -7.23
N GLN A 98 -1.16 9.07 -6.45
CA GLN A 98 -0.40 9.66 -5.36
C GLN A 98 -0.40 8.81 -4.10
N ILE A 99 -1.31 7.86 -3.94
CA ILE A 99 -1.29 6.90 -2.83
C ILE A 99 -1.34 5.50 -3.41
N TYR A 100 -0.38 4.67 -3.02
CA TYR A 100 -0.44 3.23 -3.22
C TYR A 100 -0.30 2.55 -1.86
N VAL A 101 -1.19 1.60 -1.59
CA VAL A 101 -1.20 0.79 -0.37
C VAL A 101 -1.17 -0.67 -0.77
N GLU A 102 -0.14 -1.35 -0.31
CA GLU A 102 0.03 -2.79 -0.41
C GLU A 102 0.09 -3.39 0.98
N LEU A 103 -0.58 -4.52 1.16
CA LEU A 103 -0.56 -5.29 2.38
C LEU A 103 0.18 -6.58 2.07
N VAL A 104 1.12 -6.95 2.95
CA VAL A 104 1.89 -8.18 2.81
C VAL A 104 1.87 -8.95 4.14
N PRO A 105 1.82 -10.29 4.10
CA PRO A 105 1.88 -11.10 5.30
C PRO A 105 3.32 -11.15 5.83
N LEU A 106 3.49 -10.87 7.12
CA LEU A 106 4.73 -11.11 7.86
C LEU A 106 4.76 -12.56 8.33
N CYS A 107 5.33 -13.43 7.51
CA CYS A 107 5.49 -14.85 7.81
C CYS A 107 6.72 -15.08 8.71
N LYS A 108 6.49 -15.57 9.94
CA LYS A 108 7.58 -16.12 10.77
C LYS A 108 8.05 -17.44 10.15
N GLY A 109 9.36 -17.60 9.95
CA GLY A 109 9.95 -18.85 9.42
C GLY A 109 9.99 -18.98 7.89
N GLY A 110 9.80 -17.90 7.14
CA GLY A 110 10.00 -17.87 5.67
C GLY A 110 9.18 -18.90 4.89
N CYS A 111 9.67 -19.29 3.71
CA CYS A 111 9.02 -20.28 2.85
C CYS A 111 9.01 -21.69 3.48
N GLU A 112 9.97 -22.01 4.34
CA GLU A 112 10.12 -23.33 4.96
C GLU A 112 8.91 -23.71 5.81
N ARG A 113 8.25 -22.73 6.45
CA ARG A 113 7.01 -22.97 7.21
C ARG A 113 5.90 -23.54 6.33
N LEU A 114 5.86 -23.17 5.04
CA LEU A 114 4.81 -23.60 4.11
C LEU A 114 4.96 -25.07 3.70
N CYS A 115 6.15 -25.66 3.84
CA CYS A 115 6.40 -27.06 3.48
C CYS A 115 5.61 -28.06 4.34
N ASN A 116 5.27 -27.68 5.57
CA ASN A 116 4.54 -28.53 6.53
C ASN A 116 3.15 -27.98 6.87
N ASP A 117 2.70 -26.90 6.21
CA ASP A 117 1.37 -26.33 6.44
C ASP A 117 0.33 -27.16 5.69
N PRO A 118 -0.62 -27.84 6.38
CA PRO A 118 -1.58 -28.74 5.73
C PRO A 118 -2.55 -28.02 4.79
N ARG A 119 -2.57 -26.68 4.80
CA ARG A 119 -3.36 -25.85 3.88
C ARG A 119 -2.64 -25.57 2.56
N VAL A 120 -1.35 -25.90 2.46
CA VAL A 120 -0.52 -25.66 1.28
C VAL A 120 -0.27 -26.97 0.57
N THR A 121 -0.72 -27.07 -0.69
CA THR A 121 -0.34 -28.18 -1.56
C THR A 121 0.83 -27.74 -2.44
N PRO A 122 2.02 -28.34 -2.30
CA PRO A 122 3.14 -28.05 -3.19
C PRO A 122 2.74 -28.33 -4.63
N ASN A 123 2.95 -27.35 -5.50
CA ASN A 123 2.76 -27.46 -6.94
C ASN A 123 4.01 -28.00 -7.66
N SER A 124 5.12 -28.17 -6.93
CA SER A 124 6.31 -28.86 -7.43
C SER A 124 6.04 -30.36 -7.52
N ARG A 125 6.19 -30.94 -8.72
CA ARG A 125 6.10 -32.39 -8.97
C ARG A 125 7.31 -33.17 -8.42
N ALA A 126 7.85 -32.76 -7.27
CA ALA A 126 9.08 -33.30 -6.70
C ALA A 126 8.83 -34.38 -5.62
N ILE A 127 7.60 -34.86 -5.48
CA ILE A 127 7.30 -36.01 -4.63
C ILE A 127 7.43 -37.28 -5.49
N GLN A 128 8.56 -37.97 -5.35
CA GLN A 128 8.72 -39.40 -5.68
C GLN A 128 8.68 -40.20 -4.39
#